data_AF-A0A3A5VBT2-F1
#
_entry.id   AF-A0A3A5VBT2-F1
#
_cell.length_a   1.000
_cell.length_b   1.000
_cell.length_c   1.000
_cell.angle_alpha   90.00
_cell.angle_beta   90.00
_cell.angle_gamma   90.00
#
_symmetry.space_group_name_H-M   'P 1'
#
loop_
_entity.id
_entity.type
_entity.pdbx_description
1 polymer ?
#
loop_
_entity_poly.entity_id
_entity_poly.type
_entity_poly.pdbx_seq_one_letter_code
_entity_poly.pdbx_strand_id
1 'polypeptide(L)'
;MWPPSFQQTIHVSMPRRAMQELGFQACCLWCDAPDAGSETRCGSCIRHHRNVRERLGALPGDDPLGQLAKEIMAMGAAPHQHDHDEVHGAVLREQQRRAGALGAKTTAPTGEDIAALFSHQRSTKKANVLRDIGNQNDPNQQPPTPTAAQKIGETVLPVDPSLVEQYGARTVPSQPIAPVNRDERPGEDTTLTDRVHAASLTDSTLGDETAEIFEAIEFQQRQQQRKELKRALSDVRSLVDDDLDF
;
A
#
# COMPACT_ATOMS: atom_id res chain seq x y z
N MET A 1 20.78 41.96 -28.11
CA MET A 1 21.95 41.14 -27.73
C MET A 1 21.78 40.80 -26.24
N TRP A 2 21.13 39.67 -25.94
CA TRP A 2 20.90 39.22 -24.56
C TRP A 2 22.11 38.41 -24.09
N PRO A 3 22.51 38.49 -22.81
CA PRO A 3 23.67 37.76 -22.32
C PRO A 3 23.36 36.25 -22.29
N PRO A 4 24.39 35.39 -22.47
CA PRO A 4 24.19 33.96 -22.34
C PRO A 4 23.88 33.63 -20.88
N SER A 5 22.73 33.00 -20.68
CA SER A 5 22.34 32.35 -19.43
C SER A 5 23.47 31.42 -18.97
N PHE A 6 24.11 31.77 -17.85
CA PHE A 6 25.01 30.88 -17.11
C PHE A 6 24.19 29.65 -16.68
N GLN A 7 24.24 28.58 -17.46
CA GLN A 7 23.94 27.25 -16.95
C GLN A 7 25.08 26.89 -16.02
N GLN A 8 24.90 27.18 -14.73
CA GLN A 8 25.74 26.62 -13.69
C GLN A 8 25.53 25.10 -13.74
N THR A 9 26.46 24.38 -14.35
CA THR A 9 26.53 22.93 -14.29
C THR A 9 26.78 22.57 -12.83
N ILE A 10 25.71 22.28 -12.09
CA ILE A 10 25.81 21.62 -10.80
C ILE A 10 26.42 20.25 -11.10
N HIS A 11 27.73 20.12 -10.89
CA HIS A 11 28.41 18.83 -10.91
C HIS A 11 27.95 18.05 -9.68
N VAL A 12 26.84 17.32 -9.83
CA VAL A 12 26.35 16.39 -8.82
C VAL A 12 27.35 15.25 -8.71
N SER A 13 27.82 14.94 -7.50
CA SER A 13 28.77 13.85 -7.29
C SER A 13 28.11 12.49 -7.59
N MET A 14 28.73 11.69 -8.45
CA MET A 14 28.26 10.32 -8.63
C MET A 14 28.60 9.50 -7.38
N PRO A 15 27.71 8.59 -6.93
CA PRO A 15 28.01 7.75 -5.80
C PRO A 15 29.21 6.88 -6.07
N ARG A 16 30.12 6.86 -5.10
CA ARG A 16 31.24 5.93 -5.13
C ARG A 16 30.70 4.50 -4.97
N ARG A 17 31.26 3.55 -5.72
CA ARG A 17 30.92 2.12 -5.62
C ARG A 17 30.93 1.61 -4.17
N ALA A 18 31.92 2.05 -3.38
CA ALA A 18 32.00 1.74 -1.95
C ALA A 18 30.77 2.17 -1.13
N MET A 19 30.15 3.30 -1.47
CA MET A 19 28.92 3.77 -0.82
C MET A 19 27.68 3.03 -1.32
N GLN A 20 27.65 2.66 -2.61
CA GLN A 20 26.59 1.83 -3.19
C GLN A 20 26.56 0.44 -2.53
N GLU A 21 27.71 -0.20 -2.33
CA GLU A 21 27.82 -1.51 -1.67
C GLU A 21 27.37 -1.47 -0.19
N LEU A 22 27.40 -0.29 0.43
CA LEU A 22 26.91 -0.07 1.79
C LEU A 22 25.42 0.33 1.84
N GLY A 23 24.77 0.57 0.69
CA GLY A 23 23.39 1.10 0.60
C GLY A 23 23.27 2.61 0.84
N PHE A 24 24.38 3.32 1.06
CA PHE A 24 24.41 4.75 1.36
C PHE A 24 24.75 5.61 0.14
N GLN A 25 24.43 5.16 -1.08
CA GLN A 25 24.69 5.91 -2.32
C GLN A 25 24.12 7.32 -2.31
N ALA A 26 22.94 7.49 -1.69
CA ALA A 26 22.29 8.77 -1.60
C ALA A 26 23.01 9.76 -0.68
N CYS A 27 23.80 9.29 0.31
CA CYS A 27 24.60 10.15 1.18
C CYS A 27 25.66 10.95 0.40
N CYS A 28 26.14 10.41 -0.74
CA CYS A 28 27.00 11.18 -1.64
C CYS A 28 26.31 12.42 -2.20
N LEU A 29 24.99 12.38 -2.39
CA LEU A 29 24.22 13.48 -2.98
C LEU A 29 23.89 14.61 -2.01
N TRP A 30 24.13 14.39 -0.73
CA TRP A 30 24.14 15.44 0.28
C TRP A 30 25.50 16.14 0.35
N CYS A 31 26.51 15.59 -0.33
CA CYS A 31 27.83 16.14 -0.43
C CYS A 31 27.93 17.05 -1.65
N ASP A 32 28.36 18.29 -1.45
CA ASP A 32 28.71 19.29 -2.46
C ASP A 32 30.14 19.12 -3.02
N ALA A 33 30.81 18.01 -2.68
CA ALA A 33 32.16 17.72 -3.18
C ALA A 33 32.15 17.43 -4.70
N PRO A 34 33.17 17.89 -5.44
CA PRO A 34 33.29 17.60 -6.87
C PRO A 34 33.55 16.11 -7.11
N ASP A 35 33.14 15.61 -8.27
CA ASP A 35 33.32 14.20 -8.63
C ASP A 35 34.74 13.87 -9.16
N ALA A 36 35.77 14.40 -8.50
CA ALA A 36 37.15 14.04 -8.79
C ALA A 36 37.54 12.77 -8.02
N GLY A 37 38.25 11.84 -8.66
CA GLY A 37 38.58 10.51 -8.13
C GLY A 37 39.43 10.46 -6.86
N SER A 38 39.86 11.60 -6.32
CA SER A 38 40.83 11.71 -5.22
C SER A 38 40.39 12.63 -4.09
N GLU A 39 39.12 13.06 -4.05
CA GLU A 39 38.70 14.00 -3.01
C GLU A 39 38.75 13.34 -1.62
N THR A 40 39.53 13.94 -0.73
CA THR A 40 39.83 13.43 0.61
C THR A 40 38.56 13.28 1.46
N ARG A 41 37.57 14.15 1.24
CA ARG A 41 36.26 14.16 1.91
C ARG A 41 35.41 12.93 1.60
N CYS A 42 35.43 12.41 0.37
CA CYS A 42 34.69 11.18 0.04
C CYS A 42 35.26 9.98 0.82
N GLY A 43 36.58 9.93 0.98
CA GLY A 43 37.26 8.91 1.76
C GLY A 43 36.90 8.93 3.24
N SER A 44 36.69 10.12 3.83
CA SER A 44 36.27 10.22 5.24
C SER A 44 34.83 9.75 5.45
N CYS A 45 33.89 10.11 4.57
CA CYS A 45 32.51 9.61 4.63
C CYS A 45 32.45 8.09 4.51
N ILE A 46 33.13 7.52 3.52
CA ILE A 46 33.18 6.05 3.31
C ILE A 46 33.75 5.35 4.55
N ARG A 47 34.85 5.86 5.10
CA ARG A 47 35.48 5.30 6.30
C ARG A 47 34.58 5.40 7.52
N HIS A 48 33.87 6.52 7.67
CA HIS A 48 32.94 6.73 8.76
C HIS A 48 31.79 5.72 8.73
N HIS A 49 31.09 5.59 7.59
CA HIS A 49 29.99 4.62 7.46
C HIS A 49 30.43 3.17 7.69
N ARG A 50 31.62 2.78 7.21
CA ARG A 50 32.19 1.45 7.50
C ARG A 50 32.42 1.25 9.00
N ASN A 51 33.06 2.22 9.65
CA ASN A 51 33.38 2.14 11.08
C ASN A 51 32.10 2.08 11.93
N VAL A 52 31.08 2.88 11.63
CA VAL A 52 29.79 2.80 12.33
C VAL A 52 29.16 1.42 12.14
N ARG A 53 29.16 0.86 10.93
CA ARG A 53 28.62 -0.48 10.67
C ARG A 53 29.36 -1.58 11.44
N GLU A 54 30.68 -1.53 11.47
CA GLU A 54 31.51 -2.46 12.25
C GLU A 54 31.22 -2.35 13.75
N ARG A 55 31.13 -1.13 14.28
CA ARG A 55 30.80 -0.89 15.69
C ARG A 55 29.42 -1.41 16.06
N LEU A 56 28.40 -1.15 15.23
CA LEU A 56 27.05 -1.64 15.48
C LEU A 56 26.96 -3.17 15.40
N GLY A 57 27.73 -3.80 14.51
CA GLY A 57 27.83 -5.26 14.41
C GLY A 57 28.48 -5.90 15.65
N ALA A 58 29.35 -5.18 16.35
CA ALA A 58 29.99 -5.64 17.57
C ALA A 58 29.15 -5.41 18.84
N LEU A 59 28.05 -4.67 18.76
CA LEU A 59 27.18 -4.42 19.92
C LEU A 59 26.34 -5.66 20.27
N PRO A 60 26.14 -5.95 21.58
CA PRO A 60 25.20 -6.98 22.04
C PRO A 60 23.79 -6.79 21.45
N GLY A 61 23.05 -7.90 21.30
CA GLY A 61 21.69 -7.88 20.75
C GLY A 61 20.65 -7.21 21.66
N ASP A 62 20.93 -7.13 22.97
CA ASP A 62 19.97 -6.69 23.98
C ASP A 62 20.12 -5.20 24.35
N ASP A 63 21.00 -4.45 23.68
CA ASP A 63 21.17 -3.00 23.92
C ASP A 63 20.10 -2.21 23.13
N PRO A 64 19.14 -1.54 23.78
CA PRO A 64 18.07 -0.81 23.10
C PRO A 64 18.59 0.34 22.25
N LEU A 65 19.67 1.01 22.67
CA LEU A 65 20.28 2.08 21.88
C LEU A 65 21.00 1.51 20.66
N GLY A 66 21.71 0.40 20.83
CA GLY A 66 22.33 -0.34 19.75
C GLY A 66 21.32 -0.84 18.72
N GLN A 67 20.15 -1.31 19.17
CA GLN A 67 19.07 -1.75 18.30
C GLN A 67 18.48 -0.59 17.50
N LEU A 68 18.16 0.54 18.16
CA LEU A 68 17.73 1.75 17.46
C LEU A 68 18.75 2.22 16.41
N ALA A 69 20.05 2.19 16.75
CA ALA A 69 21.09 2.58 15.81
C ALA A 69 21.19 1.63 14.60
N LYS A 70 20.98 0.32 14.80
CA LYS A 70 20.90 -0.67 13.71
C LYS A 70 19.69 -0.41 12.81
N GLU A 71 18.54 -0.05 13.39
CA GLU A 71 17.33 0.31 12.65
C GLU A 71 17.53 1.58 11.82
N ILE A 72 18.10 2.64 12.39
CA ILE A 72 18.45 3.86 11.65
C ILE A 72 19.41 3.56 10.49
N MET A 73 20.38 2.67 10.72
CA MET A 73 21.31 2.24 9.68
C MET A 73 20.60 1.48 8.55
N ALA A 74 19.67 0.58 8.88
CA ALA A 74 18.88 -0.17 7.92
C ALA A 74 17.97 0.76 7.10
N MET A 75 17.31 1.72 7.75
CA MET A 75 16.49 2.75 7.11
C MET A 75 17.29 3.53 6.06
N GLY A 76 18.48 4.01 6.42
CA GLY A 76 19.32 4.77 5.50
C GLY A 76 19.90 3.94 4.34
N ALA A 77 20.07 2.62 4.51
CA ALA A 77 20.57 1.70 3.48
C ALA A 77 19.48 1.25 2.49
N ALA A 78 18.24 1.10 2.96
CA ALA A 78 17.10 0.66 2.16
C ALA A 78 15.87 1.56 2.37
N PRO A 79 15.95 2.86 2.01
CA PRO A 79 14.89 3.83 2.32
C PRO A 79 13.52 3.50 1.71
N HIS A 80 13.46 2.67 0.67
CA HIS A 80 12.20 2.20 0.06
C HIS A 80 11.41 1.23 0.93
N GLN A 81 12.04 0.61 1.91
CA GLN A 81 11.36 -0.31 2.83
C GLN A 81 10.76 0.44 4.02
N HIS A 82 11.07 1.73 4.18
CA HIS A 82 10.77 2.54 5.35
C HIS A 82 10.22 3.93 4.98
N ASP A 83 9.78 4.11 3.74
CA ASP A 83 9.24 5.35 3.21
C ASP A 83 7.90 5.76 3.83
N HIS A 84 7.23 4.84 4.52
CA HIS A 84 5.98 5.02 5.24
C HIS A 84 6.18 5.42 6.72
N ASP A 85 7.42 5.48 7.21
CA ASP A 85 7.70 5.88 8.59
C ASP A 85 7.23 7.32 8.86
N GLU A 86 6.54 7.53 9.99
CA GLU A 86 5.92 8.83 10.31
C GLU A 86 6.94 9.93 10.56
N VAL A 87 8.11 9.57 11.13
CA VAL A 87 9.14 10.53 11.56
C VAL A 87 10.20 10.69 10.46
N HIS A 88 10.70 9.60 9.91
CA HIS A 88 11.82 9.56 8.97
C HIS A 88 11.38 9.48 7.51
N GLY A 89 10.12 9.10 7.23
CA GLY A 89 9.66 8.81 5.86
C GLY A 89 9.84 9.97 4.90
N ALA A 90 9.62 11.22 5.34
CA ALA A 90 9.86 12.40 4.52
C ALA A 90 11.34 12.52 4.06
N VAL A 91 12.28 12.26 4.97
CA VAL A 91 13.73 12.31 4.69
C VAL A 91 14.14 11.12 3.82
N LEU A 92 13.60 9.94 4.08
CA LEU A 92 13.89 8.73 3.31
C LEU A 92 13.38 8.83 1.87
N ARG A 93 12.20 9.40 1.64
CA ARG A 93 11.67 9.70 0.29
C ARG A 93 12.55 10.69 -0.45
N GLU A 94 13.02 11.74 0.23
CA GLU A 94 13.94 12.72 -0.35
C GLU A 94 15.29 12.06 -0.72
N GLN A 95 15.79 11.18 0.15
CA GLN A 95 17.00 10.40 -0.10
C GLN A 95 16.86 9.52 -1.35
N GLN A 96 15.71 8.86 -1.53
CA GLN A 96 15.40 8.08 -2.73
C GLN A 96 15.26 8.94 -3.97
N ARG A 97 14.57 10.08 -3.88
CA ARG A 97 14.38 11.01 -5.01
C ARG A 97 15.73 11.46 -5.55
N ARG A 98 16.66 11.81 -4.65
CA ARG A 98 18.04 12.14 -5.00
C ARG A 98 18.75 10.95 -5.64
N ALA A 99 18.65 9.76 -5.04
CA ALA A 99 19.25 8.56 -5.62
C ALA A 99 18.71 8.22 -7.02
N GLY A 100 17.42 8.41 -7.26
CA GLY A 100 16.77 8.19 -8.55
C GLY A 100 17.23 9.19 -9.62
N ALA A 101 17.61 10.41 -9.22
CA ALA A 101 18.17 11.40 -10.16
C ALA A 101 19.53 11.00 -10.75
N LEU A 102 20.22 10.02 -10.14
CA LEU A 102 21.48 9.46 -10.65
C LEU A 102 21.30 8.28 -11.58
N GLY A 103 20.15 7.60 -11.51
CA GLY A 103 19.84 6.55 -12.46
C GLY A 103 19.89 7.16 -13.85
N ALA A 104 20.59 6.50 -14.77
CA ALA A 104 20.40 6.82 -16.18
C ALA A 104 18.89 6.92 -16.40
N LYS A 105 18.41 8.00 -17.03
CA LYS A 105 17.01 8.07 -17.46
C LYS A 105 16.79 6.83 -18.34
N THR A 106 16.25 5.78 -17.74
CA THR A 106 15.81 4.62 -18.48
C THR A 106 14.73 5.17 -19.38
N THR A 107 15.03 5.23 -20.67
CA THR A 107 14.04 5.58 -21.68
C THR A 107 12.86 4.64 -21.46
N ALA A 108 11.66 5.20 -21.37
CA ALA A 108 10.46 4.38 -21.29
C ALA A 108 10.53 3.37 -22.44
N PRO A 109 10.35 2.07 -22.16
CA PRO A 109 10.47 1.05 -23.19
C PRO A 109 9.51 1.36 -24.32
N THR A 110 9.99 1.29 -25.55
CA THR A 110 9.16 1.51 -26.73
C THR A 110 8.22 0.32 -26.94
N GLY A 111 7.18 0.50 -27.76
CA GLY A 111 6.29 -0.61 -28.11
C GLY A 111 7.03 -1.80 -28.75
N GLU A 112 8.12 -1.53 -29.45
CA GLU A 112 8.99 -2.54 -30.06
C GLU A 112 9.79 -3.30 -28.99
N ASP A 113 10.34 -2.62 -27.98
CA ASP A 113 11.03 -3.25 -26.86
C ASP A 113 10.10 -4.21 -26.10
N ILE A 114 8.86 -3.78 -25.88
CA ILE A 114 7.83 -4.59 -25.23
C ILE A 114 7.50 -5.82 -26.09
N ALA A 115 7.29 -5.64 -27.40
CA ALA A 115 7.03 -6.75 -28.32
C ALA A 115 8.19 -7.76 -28.37
N ALA A 116 9.44 -7.28 -28.36
CA ALA A 116 10.64 -8.11 -28.30
C ALA A 116 10.72 -8.89 -26.97
N LEU A 117 10.34 -8.27 -25.86
CA LEU A 117 10.32 -8.91 -24.55
C LEU A 117 9.26 -10.04 -24.50
N PHE A 118 8.07 -9.81 -25.05
CA PHE A 118 7.04 -10.84 -25.19
C PHE A 118 7.43 -11.96 -26.15
N SER A 119 8.10 -11.66 -27.27
CA SER A 119 8.56 -12.68 -28.21
C SER A 119 9.64 -13.57 -27.58
N HIS A 120 10.57 -12.98 -26.84
CA HIS A 120 11.57 -13.69 -26.06
C HIS A 120 10.93 -14.56 -24.97
N GLN A 121 9.93 -14.05 -24.23
CA GLN A 121 9.22 -14.86 -23.23
C GLN A 121 8.47 -16.04 -23.85
N ARG A 122 7.88 -15.87 -25.04
CA ARG A 122 7.20 -16.97 -25.77
C ARG A 122 8.17 -18.02 -26.26
N SER A 123 9.36 -17.63 -26.72
CA SER A 123 10.37 -18.58 -27.20
C SER A 123 11.04 -19.35 -26.07
N THR A 124 11.14 -18.76 -24.87
CA THR A 124 11.65 -19.45 -23.69
C THR A 124 10.63 -20.45 -23.14
N LYS A 125 10.87 -21.74 -23.32
CA LYS A 125 10.14 -22.79 -22.57
C LYS A 125 10.69 -22.85 -21.15
N LYS A 126 10.05 -22.14 -20.21
CA LYS A 126 10.34 -22.32 -18.78
C LYS A 126 9.70 -23.62 -18.30
N ALA A 127 10.47 -24.47 -17.64
CA ALA A 127 9.95 -25.64 -16.95
C ALA A 127 8.97 -25.15 -15.87
N ASN A 128 7.73 -25.61 -15.95
CA ASN A 128 6.69 -25.27 -14.98
C ASN A 128 6.19 -26.57 -14.41
N VAL A 129 6.67 -26.91 -13.21
CA VAL A 129 6.36 -28.17 -12.52
C VAL A 129 4.85 -28.41 -12.39
N LEU A 130 4.05 -27.37 -12.17
CA LEU A 130 2.58 -27.47 -12.11
C LEU A 130 1.97 -27.80 -13.48
N ARG A 131 2.53 -27.27 -14.57
CA ARG A 131 2.10 -27.58 -15.95
C ARG A 131 2.56 -28.97 -16.37
N ASP A 132 3.81 -29.32 -16.05
CA ASP A 132 4.50 -30.51 -16.54
C ASP A 132 4.12 -31.78 -15.74
N ILE A 133 3.72 -31.64 -14.47
CA ILE A 133 3.29 -32.73 -13.59
C ILE A 133 1.78 -32.67 -13.29
N GLY A 134 1.24 -31.47 -13.08
CA GLY A 134 -0.13 -31.28 -12.60
C GLY A 134 -1.20 -31.32 -13.70
N ASN A 135 -0.86 -31.01 -14.95
CA ASN A 135 -1.77 -31.16 -16.08
C ASN A 135 -1.39 -32.38 -16.90
N GLN A 136 -1.96 -33.53 -16.57
CA GLN A 136 -1.75 -34.79 -17.30
C GLN A 136 -2.64 -34.92 -18.55
N ASN A 137 -3.45 -33.92 -18.87
CA ASN A 137 -4.22 -33.94 -20.11
C ASN A 137 -3.25 -33.77 -21.28
N ASP A 138 -3.14 -34.81 -22.12
CA ASP A 138 -2.37 -34.77 -23.36
C ASP A 138 -2.94 -33.66 -24.25
N PRO A 139 -2.17 -32.60 -24.58
CA PRO A 139 -2.65 -31.50 -25.39
C PRO A 139 -2.98 -31.90 -26.84
N ASN A 140 -2.56 -33.09 -27.29
CA ASN A 140 -2.91 -33.64 -28.59
C ASN A 140 -4.14 -34.55 -28.55
N GLN A 141 -4.67 -34.87 -27.37
CA GLN A 141 -5.94 -35.57 -27.27
C GLN A 141 -7.08 -34.60 -27.59
N GLN A 142 -7.91 -35.00 -28.54
CA GLN A 142 -9.09 -34.25 -28.90
C GLN A 142 -10.04 -34.23 -27.70
N PRO A 143 -10.61 -33.06 -27.33
CA PRO A 143 -11.51 -32.99 -26.20
C PRO A 143 -12.65 -34.00 -26.39
N PRO A 144 -13.11 -34.65 -25.31
CA PRO A 144 -14.22 -35.59 -25.41
C PRO A 144 -15.44 -34.89 -26.01
N THR A 145 -16.22 -35.63 -26.79
CA THR A 145 -17.46 -35.10 -27.35
C THR A 145 -18.39 -34.66 -26.22
N PRO A 146 -19.31 -33.69 -26.43
CA PRO A 146 -20.18 -33.17 -25.37
C PRO A 146 -20.92 -34.27 -24.60
N THR A 147 -21.40 -35.29 -25.31
CA THR A 147 -22.06 -36.46 -24.73
C THR A 147 -21.12 -37.32 -23.88
N ALA A 148 -19.86 -37.49 -24.31
CA ALA A 148 -18.86 -38.23 -23.54
C ALA A 148 -18.43 -37.45 -22.30
N ALA A 149 -18.26 -36.13 -22.41
CA ALA A 149 -17.96 -35.25 -21.28
C ALA A 149 -19.07 -35.27 -20.23
N GLN A 150 -20.34 -35.26 -20.67
CA GLN A 150 -21.49 -35.35 -19.77
C GLN A 150 -21.52 -36.68 -19.00
N LYS A 151 -21.29 -37.80 -19.69
CA LYS A 151 -21.20 -39.12 -19.04
C LYS A 151 -20.05 -39.21 -18.04
N ILE A 152 -18.89 -38.62 -18.36
CA ILE A 152 -17.75 -38.55 -17.44
C ILE A 152 -18.11 -37.68 -16.22
N GLY A 153 -18.80 -36.56 -16.43
CA GLY A 153 -19.28 -35.71 -15.34
C GLY A 153 -20.23 -36.45 -14.40
N GLU A 154 -21.20 -37.18 -14.95
CA GLU A 154 -22.17 -37.99 -14.20
C GLU A 154 -21.52 -39.14 -13.42
N THR A 155 -20.44 -39.74 -13.93
CA THR A 155 -19.73 -40.84 -13.24
C THR A 155 -18.74 -40.36 -12.19
N VAL A 156 -18.04 -39.25 -12.44
CA VAL A 156 -17.00 -38.72 -11.55
C VAL A 156 -17.59 -37.89 -10.41
N LEU A 157 -18.65 -37.13 -10.69
CA LEU A 157 -19.40 -36.39 -9.70
C LEU A 157 -20.86 -36.85 -9.73
N PRO A 158 -21.21 -37.92 -8.99
CA PRO A 158 -22.60 -38.25 -8.76
C PRO A 158 -23.21 -37.11 -7.94
N VAL A 159 -23.92 -36.20 -8.60
CA VAL A 159 -24.63 -35.11 -7.94
C VAL A 159 -25.93 -35.67 -7.40
N ASP A 160 -26.16 -35.50 -6.09
CA ASP A 160 -27.44 -35.81 -5.47
C ASP A 160 -28.53 -34.95 -6.15
N PRO A 161 -29.58 -35.55 -6.73
CA PRO A 161 -30.68 -34.81 -7.37
C PRO A 161 -31.28 -33.73 -6.47
N SER A 162 -31.29 -33.93 -5.14
CA SER A 162 -31.78 -32.95 -4.17
C SER A 162 -30.94 -31.67 -4.09
N LEU A 163 -29.64 -31.74 -4.39
CA LEU A 163 -28.75 -30.58 -4.45
C LEU A 163 -28.95 -29.76 -5.72
N VAL A 164 -29.38 -30.39 -6.82
CA VAL A 164 -29.71 -29.70 -8.07
C VAL A 164 -31.02 -28.94 -7.92
N GLU A 165 -32.01 -29.50 -7.24
CA GLU A 165 -33.28 -28.82 -6.95
C GLU A 165 -33.10 -27.57 -6.07
N GLN A 166 -32.07 -27.57 -5.21
CA GLN A 166 -31.72 -26.44 -4.35
C GLN A 166 -30.65 -25.52 -4.96
N TYR A 167 -30.18 -25.80 -6.17
CA TYR A 167 -29.14 -25.00 -6.83
C TYR A 167 -29.67 -23.59 -7.14
N GLY A 168 -29.18 -22.60 -6.40
CA GLY A 168 -29.62 -21.22 -6.52
C GLY A 168 -30.75 -20.83 -5.56
N ALA A 169 -31.20 -21.73 -4.67
CA ALA A 169 -32.09 -21.35 -3.59
C ALA A 169 -31.36 -20.38 -2.64
N ARG A 170 -31.98 -19.24 -2.32
CA ARG A 170 -31.44 -18.31 -1.33
C ARG A 170 -31.37 -19.03 0.01
N THR A 171 -30.19 -19.06 0.62
CA THR A 171 -30.03 -19.54 2.00
C THR A 171 -30.65 -18.50 2.93
N VAL A 172 -31.92 -18.68 3.24
CA VAL A 172 -32.59 -17.90 4.29
C VAL A 172 -32.07 -18.45 5.62
N PRO A 173 -31.37 -17.64 6.44
CA PRO A 173 -30.93 -18.08 7.75
C PRO A 173 -32.12 -18.57 8.58
N SER A 174 -32.00 -19.72 9.22
CA SER A 174 -33.05 -20.26 10.10
C SER A 174 -33.27 -19.41 11.35
N GLN A 175 -32.35 -18.49 11.65
CA GLN A 175 -32.44 -17.53 12.75
C GLN A 175 -32.08 -16.12 12.26
N PRO A 176 -32.74 -15.07 12.81
CA PRO A 176 -32.35 -13.70 12.53
C PRO A 176 -30.91 -13.46 12.98
N ILE A 177 -30.11 -12.85 12.10
CA ILE A 177 -28.71 -12.52 12.38
C ILE A 177 -28.69 -11.44 13.47
N ALA A 178 -28.00 -11.71 14.57
CA ALA A 178 -27.84 -10.73 15.63
C ALA A 178 -27.07 -9.50 15.11
N PRO A 179 -27.53 -8.26 15.40
CA PRO A 179 -26.80 -7.07 15.02
C PRO A 179 -25.45 -7.04 15.74
N VAL A 180 -24.38 -6.83 14.98
CA VAL A 180 -23.03 -6.65 15.52
C VAL A 180 -22.94 -5.25 16.12
N ASN A 181 -22.35 -5.12 17.32
CA ASN A 181 -22.02 -3.79 17.87
C ASN A 181 -20.97 -3.13 16.96
N ARG A 182 -21.27 -1.93 16.47
CA ARG A 182 -20.44 -1.20 15.49
C ARG A 182 -19.86 0.09 16.07
N ASP A 183 -20.08 0.33 17.36
CA ASP A 183 -19.70 1.57 18.02
C ASP A 183 -18.17 1.71 18.12
N GLU A 184 -17.43 0.61 18.22
CA GLU A 184 -15.96 0.61 18.29
C GLU A 184 -15.28 0.75 16.91
N ARG A 185 -16.04 0.75 15.80
CA ARG A 185 -15.46 0.86 14.46
C ARG A 185 -15.22 2.34 14.10
N PRO A 186 -13.96 2.75 13.84
CA PRO A 186 -13.67 4.13 13.47
C PRO A 186 -14.44 4.53 12.20
N GLY A 187 -15.14 5.67 12.26
CA GLY A 187 -15.98 6.19 11.19
C GLY A 187 -17.44 5.71 11.19
N GLU A 188 -17.81 4.75 12.05
CA GLU A 188 -19.19 4.27 12.18
C GLU A 188 -19.88 4.75 13.47
N ASP A 189 -19.12 5.20 14.47
CA ASP A 189 -19.68 5.88 15.64
C ASP A 189 -20.22 7.28 15.28
N THR A 190 -21.54 7.33 15.09
CA THR A 190 -22.27 8.57 14.81
C THR A 190 -22.22 9.56 15.97
N THR A 191 -22.08 9.10 17.22
CA THR A 191 -22.08 9.96 18.41
C THR A 191 -20.75 10.69 18.57
N LEU A 192 -19.62 9.98 18.45
CA LEU A 192 -18.30 10.60 18.43
C LEU A 192 -18.14 11.51 17.23
N THR A 193 -18.61 11.09 16.05
CA THR A 193 -18.58 11.91 14.83
C THR A 193 -19.32 13.24 15.02
N ASP A 194 -20.52 13.21 15.61
CA ASP A 194 -21.29 14.43 15.88
C ASP A 194 -20.62 15.33 16.92
N ARG A 195 -19.95 14.75 17.94
CA ARG A 195 -19.20 15.53 18.93
C ARG A 195 -17.98 16.21 18.33
N VAL A 196 -17.20 15.50 17.51
CA VAL A 196 -16.04 16.07 16.80
C VAL A 196 -16.47 17.18 15.86
N HIS A 197 -17.59 17.01 15.14
CA HIS A 197 -18.13 18.08 14.30
C HIS A 197 -18.59 19.28 15.12
N ALA A 198 -19.26 19.07 16.26
CA ALA A 198 -19.67 20.17 17.15
C ALA A 198 -18.46 20.95 17.66
N ALA A 199 -17.41 20.26 18.12
CA ALA A 199 -16.16 20.87 18.57
C ALA A 199 -15.36 21.56 17.45
N SER A 200 -15.54 21.16 16.19
CA SER A 200 -14.91 21.84 15.05
C SER A 200 -15.60 23.15 14.64
N LEU A 201 -16.86 23.33 15.04
CA LEU A 201 -17.68 24.50 14.71
C LEU A 201 -17.61 25.58 15.79
N THR A 202 -17.12 25.25 16.99
CA THR A 202 -16.89 26.21 18.05
C THR A 202 -15.63 27.03 17.77
N ASP A 203 -15.77 28.35 17.89
CA ASP A 203 -14.68 29.29 17.70
C ASP A 203 -13.72 29.20 18.90
N SER A 204 -12.43 28.98 18.64
CA SER A 204 -11.39 28.86 19.66
C SER A 204 -11.12 30.17 20.42
N THR A 205 -11.79 31.25 20.04
CA THR A 205 -11.75 32.55 20.73
C THR A 205 -12.79 32.70 21.85
N LEU A 206 -13.73 31.75 21.98
CA LEU A 206 -14.68 31.68 23.08
C LEU A 206 -13.99 31.16 24.36
N GLY A 207 -14.45 31.60 25.53
CA GLY A 207 -13.99 31.03 26.80
C GLY A 207 -14.47 29.60 26.98
N ASP A 208 -13.71 28.78 27.70
CA ASP A 208 -13.96 27.33 27.84
C ASP A 208 -15.41 27.00 28.22
N GLU A 209 -15.99 27.72 29.18
CA GLU A 209 -17.38 27.51 29.61
C GLU A 209 -18.42 27.85 28.53
N THR A 210 -18.16 28.84 27.67
CA THR A 210 -19.10 29.20 26.60
C THR A 210 -18.94 28.27 25.40
N ALA A 211 -17.73 27.83 25.08
CA ALA A 211 -17.47 26.83 24.06
C ALA A 211 -18.20 25.52 24.38
N GLU A 212 -18.11 25.00 25.61
CA GLU A 212 -18.81 23.78 26.03
C GLU A 212 -20.34 23.85 25.84
N ILE A 213 -20.94 25.01 26.13
CA ILE A 213 -22.38 25.22 25.95
C ILE A 213 -22.77 25.15 24.47
N PHE A 214 -21.99 25.81 23.59
CA PHE A 214 -22.27 25.78 22.14
C PHE A 214 -22.06 24.39 21.55
N GLU A 215 -21.01 23.67 21.97
CA GLU A 215 -20.79 22.27 21.55
C GLU A 215 -21.97 21.38 21.95
N ALA A 216 -22.48 21.52 23.17
CA ALA A 216 -23.63 20.75 23.64
C ALA A 216 -24.90 21.05 22.84
N ILE A 217 -25.14 22.31 22.49
CA ILE A 217 -26.30 22.74 21.68
C ILE A 217 -26.20 22.15 20.27
N GLU A 218 -25.06 22.32 19.60
CA GLU A 218 -24.83 21.80 18.23
C GLU A 218 -24.92 20.28 18.19
N PHE A 219 -24.33 19.61 19.18
CA PHE A 219 -24.43 18.15 19.32
C PHE A 219 -25.89 17.69 19.45
N GLN A 220 -26.68 18.36 20.30
CA GLN A 220 -28.11 18.04 20.46
C GLN A 220 -28.90 18.28 19.17
N GLN A 221 -28.61 19.36 18.45
CA GLN A 221 -29.28 19.69 17.19
C GLN A 221 -29.00 18.62 16.12
N ARG A 222 -27.76 18.17 15.97
CA ARG A 222 -27.41 17.08 15.03
C ARG A 222 -28.08 15.76 15.39
N GLN A 223 -28.14 15.43 16.68
CA GLN A 223 -28.85 14.24 17.15
C GLN A 223 -30.36 14.31 16.86
N GLN A 224 -30.98 15.49 16.97
CA GLN A 224 -32.37 15.71 16.57
C GLN A 224 -32.56 15.52 15.06
N GLN A 225 -31.72 16.15 14.22
CA GLN A 225 -31.78 15.99 12.77
C GLN A 225 -31.65 14.53 12.32
N ARG A 226 -30.77 13.75 12.97
CA ARG A 226 -30.65 12.31 12.70
C ARG A 226 -31.90 11.53 13.10
N LYS A 227 -32.54 11.86 14.22
CA LYS A 227 -33.81 11.23 14.65
C LYS A 227 -34.93 11.56 13.67
N GLU A 228 -35.00 12.80 13.19
CA GLU A 228 -35.95 13.22 12.16
C GLU A 228 -35.73 12.48 10.84
N LEU A 229 -34.48 12.37 10.39
CA LEU A 229 -34.13 11.60 9.19
C LEU A 229 -34.48 10.12 9.33
N LYS A 230 -34.21 9.51 10.50
CA LYS A 230 -34.60 8.12 10.77
C LYS A 230 -36.11 7.92 10.71
N ARG A 231 -36.89 8.90 11.21
CA ARG A 231 -38.36 8.89 11.12
C ARG A 231 -38.82 9.03 9.67
N ALA A 232 -38.27 9.96 8.91
CA ALA A 232 -38.58 10.10 7.50
C ALA A 232 -38.26 8.83 6.70
N LEU A 233 -37.12 8.17 7.00
CA LEU A 233 -36.76 6.90 6.37
C LEU A 233 -37.67 5.75 6.80
N SER A 234 -38.16 5.70 8.04
CA SER A 234 -39.15 4.69 8.44
C SER A 234 -40.48 4.89 7.72
N ASP A 235 -40.89 6.14 7.52
CA ASP A 235 -42.11 6.47 6.80
C ASP A 235 -41.98 6.04 5.33
N VAL A 236 -40.84 6.33 4.68
CA VAL A 236 -40.54 5.84 3.33
C VAL A 236 -40.51 4.31 3.28
N ARG A 237 -39.89 3.64 4.26
CA ARG A 237 -39.87 2.18 4.33
C ARG A 237 -41.29 1.59 4.38
N SER A 238 -42.18 2.21 5.16
CA SER A 238 -43.59 1.77 5.22
C SER A 238 -44.35 1.95 3.90
N LEU A 239 -43.90 2.87 3.04
CA LEU A 239 -44.46 3.05 1.70
C LEU A 239 -43.87 2.08 0.67
N VAL A 240 -42.72 1.46 0.97
CA VAL A 240 -41.95 0.65 0.02
C VAL A 240 -42.19 -0.85 0.21
N ASP A 241 -42.74 -1.30 1.34
CA ASP A 241 -42.92 -2.74 1.62
C ASP A 241 -44.38 -3.14 1.90
N ASP A 242 -45.08 -3.60 0.84
CA ASP A 242 -46.16 -4.61 0.84
C ASP A 242 -46.47 -5.14 -0.60
N ASP A 243 -45.97 -4.51 -1.68
CA ASP A 243 -46.30 -4.88 -3.08
C ASP A 243 -45.13 -5.45 -3.92
N LEU A 244 -43.94 -5.67 -3.36
CA LEU A 244 -42.79 -6.23 -4.09
C LEU A 244 -42.44 -7.65 -3.61
N ASP A 245 -43.35 -8.58 -3.84
CA ASP A 245 -43.06 -10.01 -3.86
C ASP A 245 -42.24 -10.33 -5.13
N PHE A 246 -40.91 -10.51 -4.97
CA PHE A 246 -40.03 -11.14 -5.97
C PHE A 246 -39.47 -12.46 -5.43
#